data_AF-A0AAE6X2Q0-F1
#
_entry.id   AF-A0AAE6X2Q0-F1
#
_cell.length_a   1.000
_cell.length_b   1.000
_cell.length_c   1.000
_cell.angle_alpha   90.00
_cell.angle_beta   90.00
_cell.angle_gamma   90.00
#
_symmetry.space_group_name_H-M   'P 1'
#
loop_
_entity.id
_entity.type
_entity.pdbx_description
1 polymer ?
#
loop_
_entity_poly.entity_id
_entity_poly.type
_entity_poly.pdbx_seq_one_letter_code
_entity_poly.pdbx_strand_id
1 'polypeptide(L)'
;MKKILLGLFIVFLVVGAIMDTKDYVLGDDLTDLEVESEIYAGEYADYEEASSAMDDAMGGKFGIKWIYVDRIFKLPNNHYYALKMMDGDYKRSRYLYTGFIENLSKDTTELTFPENEFNLVNVNEKYEQKSWDVKSKAGVHHFQTGPLSKATRLEDRITSNLKETEGIVMSSTLKDGVIQIDMNGIWLDKGNNKIGMNETTKAYATEAAAVNAVKKDEFGQQIGVLKTEHMNFYVFKNIVSIYHEYTVIPVRLKDNQYYAGKYERFTYMAGDETTTELEEQVEGVTYKLNFQQNLEKAKQYRNQIKEDQMQIAVQVRGEDDGK
;
A
#
# COMPACT_ATOMS: atom_id res chain seq x y z
N MET A 1 -50.12 39.38 14.85
CA MET A 1 -50.06 38.08 15.54
C MET A 1 -50.20 36.88 14.61
N LYS A 2 -51.31 36.68 13.88
CA LYS A 2 -51.51 35.50 13.01
C LYS A 2 -50.40 35.24 11.98
N LYS A 3 -49.88 36.29 11.33
CA LYS A 3 -48.79 36.16 10.33
C LYS A 3 -47.42 35.80 10.93
N ILE A 4 -47.16 36.22 12.18
CA ILE A 4 -45.91 35.94 12.89
C ILE A 4 -45.91 34.50 13.43
N LEU A 5 -47.06 34.04 13.96
CA LEU A 5 -47.28 32.65 14.37
C LEU A 5 -47.19 31.67 13.19
N LEU A 6 -47.73 32.04 12.03
CA LEU A 6 -47.61 31.22 10.82
C LEU A 6 -46.16 31.13 10.32
N GLY A 7 -45.40 32.24 10.40
CA GLY A 7 -43.97 32.25 10.09
C GLY A 7 -43.16 31.35 11.03
N LEU A 8 -43.42 31.41 12.34
CA LEU A 8 -42.78 30.52 13.31
C LEU A 8 -43.15 29.05 13.11
N PHE A 9 -44.40 28.75 12.75
CA PHE A 9 -44.85 27.38 12.48
C PHE A 9 -44.20 26.80 11.22
N ILE A 10 -44.04 27.60 10.16
CA ILE A 10 -43.32 27.18 8.94
C ILE A 10 -41.85 26.94 9.25
N VAL A 11 -41.20 27.83 10.03
CA VAL A 11 -39.81 27.62 10.47
C VAL A 11 -39.70 26.34 11.31
N PHE A 12 -40.65 26.07 12.20
CA PHE A 12 -40.65 24.86 13.03
C PHE A 12 -40.83 23.59 12.20
N LEU A 13 -41.71 23.61 11.18
CA LEU A 13 -41.87 22.49 10.25
C LEU A 13 -40.64 22.28 9.37
N VAL A 14 -39.98 23.35 8.92
CA VAL A 14 -38.75 23.26 8.12
C VAL A 14 -37.59 22.74 8.96
N VAL A 15 -37.44 23.22 10.21
CA VAL A 15 -36.42 22.71 11.15
C VAL A 15 -36.71 21.26 11.52
N GLY A 16 -37.96 20.91 11.81
CA GLY A 16 -38.38 19.53 12.11
C GLY A 16 -38.14 18.59 10.93
N ALA A 17 -38.45 19.01 9.70
CA ALA A 17 -38.16 18.22 8.51
C ALA A 17 -36.65 18.10 8.23
N ILE A 18 -35.85 19.14 8.49
CA ILE A 18 -34.39 19.08 8.35
C ILE A 18 -33.78 18.13 9.39
N MET A 19 -34.27 18.16 10.63
CA MET A 19 -33.88 17.23 11.69
C MET A 19 -34.31 15.81 11.34
N ASP A 20 -35.59 15.55 11.07
CA ASP A 20 -36.09 14.23 10.64
C ASP A 20 -35.33 13.70 9.42
N THR A 21 -34.97 14.55 8.45
CA THR A 21 -34.19 14.11 7.29
C THR A 21 -32.75 13.81 7.69
N LYS A 22 -32.12 14.64 8.53
CA LYS A 22 -30.78 14.39 9.09
C LYS A 22 -30.76 13.09 9.91
N ASP A 23 -31.79 12.84 10.70
CA ASP A 23 -31.91 11.73 11.64
C ASP A 23 -32.28 10.42 10.91
N TYR A 24 -33.06 10.52 9.83
CA TYR A 24 -33.37 9.41 8.92
C TYR A 24 -32.20 9.07 7.96
N VAL A 25 -31.39 10.06 7.58
CA VAL A 25 -30.32 9.91 6.59
C VAL A 25 -28.95 9.60 7.23
N LEU A 26 -28.60 10.26 8.34
CA LEU A 26 -27.38 10.01 9.11
C LEU A 26 -27.58 8.94 10.19
N GLY A 27 -28.83 8.64 10.58
CA GLY A 27 -29.12 7.82 11.74
C GLY A 27 -28.94 8.64 13.03
N ASP A 28 -29.98 8.72 13.85
CA ASP A 28 -30.04 9.56 15.05
C ASP A 28 -28.99 9.28 16.13
N ASP A 29 -28.22 8.20 16.03
CA ASP A 29 -27.18 7.89 17.01
C ASP A 29 -26.02 7.13 16.36
N LEU A 30 -24.90 7.82 16.14
CA LEU A 30 -23.61 7.15 16.01
C LEU A 30 -23.23 6.42 17.31
N THR A 31 -23.90 6.71 18.44
CA THR A 31 -23.73 5.95 19.69
C THR A 31 -24.28 4.52 19.59
N ASP A 32 -25.32 4.26 18.78
CA ASP A 32 -25.76 2.90 18.44
C ASP A 32 -24.76 2.17 17.53
N LEU A 33 -23.83 2.93 16.94
CA LEU A 33 -22.76 2.46 16.10
C LEU A 33 -21.42 2.48 16.87
N GLU A 34 -21.45 2.31 18.20
CA GLU A 34 -20.26 2.03 19.00
C GLU A 34 -19.50 0.87 18.35
N VAL A 35 -18.40 1.21 17.68
CA VAL A 35 -17.39 0.29 17.22
C VAL A 35 -16.56 -0.02 18.46
N GLU A 36 -16.57 -1.28 18.91
CA GLU A 36 -15.85 -1.70 20.11
C GLU A 36 -14.35 -1.89 19.81
N SER A 37 -13.77 -1.01 19.01
CA SER A 37 -12.39 -1.10 18.51
C SER A 37 -11.38 -1.29 19.62
N GLU A 38 -11.57 -0.64 20.77
CA GLU A 38 -10.71 -0.82 21.96
C GLU A 38 -10.66 -2.26 22.47
N ILE A 39 -11.72 -3.05 22.32
CA ILE A 39 -11.78 -4.46 22.74
C ILE A 39 -10.98 -5.35 21.76
N TYR A 40 -10.91 -4.94 20.50
CA TYR A 40 -10.15 -5.62 19.44
C TYR A 40 -8.73 -5.04 19.26
N ALA A 41 -8.35 -4.02 20.00
CA ALA A 41 -6.98 -3.53 19.99
C ALA A 41 -6.09 -4.47 20.81
N GLY A 42 -4.93 -4.85 20.27
CA GLY A 42 -4.01 -5.72 20.99
C GLY A 42 -3.08 -6.55 20.10
N GLU A 43 -2.44 -7.51 20.73
CA GLU A 43 -1.53 -8.45 20.08
C GLU A 43 -2.27 -9.70 19.60
N TYR A 44 -1.90 -10.15 18.41
CA TYR A 44 -2.43 -11.31 17.69
C TYR A 44 -1.28 -12.21 17.25
N ALA A 45 -1.57 -13.49 16.99
CA ALA A 45 -0.54 -14.43 16.56
C ALA A 45 0.03 -14.06 15.18
N ASP A 46 -0.82 -13.55 14.29
CA ASP A 46 -0.46 -13.20 12.93
C ASP A 46 -1.33 -12.08 12.33
N TYR A 47 -1.06 -11.74 11.07
CA TYR A 47 -1.76 -10.71 10.32
C TYR A 47 -3.21 -11.07 10.00
N GLU A 48 -3.51 -12.35 9.75
CA GLU A 48 -4.84 -12.79 9.37
C GLU A 48 -5.78 -12.68 10.57
N GLU A 49 -5.32 -13.09 11.75
CA GLU A 49 -6.06 -12.91 13.00
C GLU A 49 -6.30 -11.43 13.32
N ALA A 50 -5.27 -10.58 13.22
CA ALA A 50 -5.43 -9.13 13.41
C ALA A 50 -6.39 -8.52 12.37
N SER A 51 -6.30 -8.94 11.11
CA SER A 51 -7.20 -8.51 10.05
C SER A 51 -8.65 -8.95 10.31
N SER A 52 -8.86 -10.17 10.80
CA SER A 52 -10.18 -10.68 11.18
C SER A 52 -10.75 -9.90 12.36
N ALA A 53 -9.93 -9.61 13.38
CA ALA A 53 -10.34 -8.80 14.51
C ALA A 53 -10.77 -7.38 14.12
N MET A 54 -10.12 -6.79 13.11
CA MET A 54 -10.56 -5.51 12.55
C MET A 54 -11.93 -5.61 11.85
N ASP A 55 -12.21 -6.71 11.13
CA ASP A 55 -13.54 -6.94 10.55
C ASP A 55 -14.61 -7.14 11.63
N ASP A 56 -14.28 -7.90 12.68
CA ASP A 56 -15.14 -8.18 13.82
C ASP A 56 -15.43 -6.91 14.62
N ALA A 57 -14.48 -5.97 14.72
CA ALA A 57 -14.66 -4.68 15.39
C ALA A 57 -15.77 -3.83 14.74
N MET A 58 -15.95 -3.91 13.42
CA MET A 58 -17.08 -3.30 12.74
C MET A 58 -18.41 -4.00 13.12
N GLY A 59 -18.37 -5.26 13.53
CA GLY A 59 -19.54 -6.02 13.96
C GLY A 59 -20.51 -6.35 12.82
N GLY A 60 -21.63 -6.97 13.18
CA GLY A 60 -22.68 -7.40 12.24
C GLY A 60 -23.70 -6.32 11.85
N LYS A 61 -23.54 -5.08 12.34
CA LYS A 61 -24.48 -3.98 12.08
C LYS A 61 -24.33 -3.37 10.68
N PHE A 62 -23.17 -3.57 10.05
CA PHE A 62 -22.93 -3.13 8.67
C PHE A 62 -23.45 -4.16 7.69
N GLY A 63 -24.18 -3.68 6.68
CA GLY A 63 -24.81 -4.56 5.69
C GLY A 63 -23.80 -5.13 4.70
N ILE A 64 -23.14 -4.25 3.94
CA ILE A 64 -22.07 -4.61 3.00
C ILE A 64 -20.78 -4.00 3.51
N LYS A 65 -19.74 -4.83 3.55
CA LYS A 65 -18.37 -4.41 3.89
C LYS A 65 -17.46 -4.64 2.69
N TRP A 66 -16.60 -3.68 2.38
CA TRP A 66 -15.53 -3.86 1.39
C TRP A 66 -14.17 -3.59 2.03
N ILE A 67 -13.21 -4.46 1.73
CA ILE A 67 -11.81 -4.28 2.13
C ILE A 67 -11.08 -3.61 0.97
N TYR A 68 -10.37 -2.52 1.27
CA TYR A 68 -9.51 -1.86 0.30
C TYR A 68 -8.10 -2.43 0.35
N VAL A 69 -7.33 -2.22 -0.73
CA VAL A 69 -5.91 -2.57 -0.76
C VAL A 69 -5.18 -1.84 0.35
N ASP A 70 -4.53 -2.60 1.23
CA ASP A 70 -3.77 -2.09 2.36
C ASP A 70 -2.63 -1.18 1.87
N ARG A 71 -2.34 -0.12 2.63
CA ARG A 71 -1.17 0.74 2.39
C ARG A 71 -0.04 0.26 3.27
N ILE A 72 1.00 -0.29 2.65
CA ILE A 72 2.06 -0.99 3.36
C ILE A 72 3.28 -0.07 3.51
N PHE A 73 3.84 -0.05 4.72
CA PHE A 73 5.03 0.70 5.06
C PHE A 73 6.04 -0.22 5.75
N LYS A 74 7.33 0.10 5.59
CA LYS A 74 8.39 -0.42 6.44
C LYS A 74 8.93 0.70 7.32
N LEU A 75 8.86 0.51 8.62
CA LEU A 75 9.29 1.47 9.62
C LEU A 75 10.83 1.43 9.81
N PRO A 76 11.46 2.47 10.39
CA PRO A 76 12.91 2.49 10.61
C PRO A 76 13.46 1.37 11.50
N ASN A 77 12.62 0.73 12.31
CA ASN A 77 12.94 -0.47 13.11
C ASN A 77 12.78 -1.78 12.32
N ASN A 78 12.59 -1.71 11.00
CA ASN A 78 12.35 -2.81 10.07
C ASN A 78 11.02 -3.54 10.20
N HIS A 79 10.12 -3.08 11.08
CA HIS A 79 8.78 -3.64 11.20
C HIS A 79 7.93 -3.26 9.99
N TYR A 80 7.10 -4.19 9.53
CA TYR A 80 6.07 -3.90 8.56
C TYR A 80 4.84 -3.33 9.25
N TYR A 81 4.30 -2.28 8.67
CA TYR A 81 3.18 -1.52 9.21
C TYR A 81 2.18 -1.27 8.08
N ALA A 82 0.97 -1.79 8.23
CA ALA A 82 -0.09 -1.65 7.25
C ALA A 82 -1.16 -0.69 7.77
N LEU A 83 -1.53 0.29 6.96
CA LEU A 83 -2.80 1.00 7.10
C LEU A 83 -3.87 0.19 6.37
N LYS A 84 -4.74 -0.44 7.15
CA LYS A 84 -5.89 -1.18 6.65
C LYS A 84 -7.11 -0.27 6.61
N MET A 85 -7.89 -0.42 5.55
CA MET A 85 -9.07 0.39 5.28
C MET A 85 -10.22 -0.51 4.85
N MET A 86 -11.36 -0.35 5.50
CA MET A 86 -12.58 -1.07 5.20
C MET A 86 -13.73 -0.07 5.10
N ASP A 87 -14.69 -0.25 4.20
CA ASP A 87 -15.95 0.48 4.30
C ASP A 87 -17.08 -0.40 4.83
N GLY A 88 -18.11 0.25 5.37
CA GLY A 88 -19.31 -0.38 5.86
C GLY A 88 -20.53 0.49 5.57
N ASP A 89 -21.55 -0.13 4.99
CA ASP A 89 -22.86 0.50 4.79
C ASP A 89 -23.71 0.37 6.05
N TYR A 90 -24.20 1.49 6.57
CA TYR A 90 -25.19 1.54 7.65
C TYR A 90 -26.35 2.46 7.23
N LYS A 91 -27.56 1.88 7.14
CA LYS A 91 -28.74 2.55 6.59
C LYS A 91 -28.45 3.09 5.17
N ARG A 92 -28.45 4.41 4.98
CA ARG A 92 -28.18 5.08 3.70
C ARG A 92 -26.82 5.77 3.66
N SER A 93 -25.98 5.48 4.64
CA SER A 93 -24.68 6.09 4.82
C SER A 93 -23.59 5.03 4.69
N ARG A 94 -22.48 5.43 4.10
CA ARG A 94 -21.26 4.62 4.04
C ARG A 94 -20.18 5.29 4.86
N TYR A 95 -19.43 4.46 5.57
CA TYR A 95 -18.34 4.90 6.42
C TYR A 95 -17.05 4.20 6.03
N LEU A 96 -15.94 4.91 6.16
CA LEU A 96 -14.60 4.34 6.08
C LEU A 96 -14.09 4.08 7.51
N TYR A 97 -13.76 2.82 7.76
CA TYR A 97 -13.09 2.35 8.94
C TYR A 97 -11.60 2.15 8.64
N THR A 98 -10.74 2.62 9.54
CA THR A 98 -9.28 2.55 9.40
C THR A 98 -8.65 1.97 10.65
N GLY A 99 -7.64 1.13 10.44
CA GLY A 99 -6.87 0.49 11.49
C GLY A 99 -5.44 0.27 11.03
N PHE A 100 -4.57 -0.04 11.97
CA PHE A 100 -3.16 -0.29 11.70
C PHE A 100 -2.74 -1.64 12.21
N ILE A 101 -2.09 -2.40 11.35
CA ILE A 101 -1.54 -3.72 11.68
C ILE A 101 -0.02 -3.65 11.59
N GLU A 102 0.68 -3.85 12.70
CA GLU A 102 2.14 -3.90 12.76
C GLU A 102 2.64 -5.32 13.00
N ASN A 103 3.54 -5.81 12.17
CA ASN A 103 4.25 -7.05 12.44
C ASN A 103 5.45 -6.75 13.35
N LEU A 104 5.26 -6.97 14.67
CA LEU A 104 6.29 -6.75 15.69
C LEU A 104 7.37 -7.84 15.65
N SER A 105 6.97 -9.07 15.33
CA SER A 105 7.87 -10.20 15.17
C SER A 105 7.28 -11.22 14.18
N LYS A 106 7.92 -12.39 14.05
CA LYS A 106 7.38 -13.49 13.23
C LYS A 106 6.13 -14.15 13.84
N ASP A 107 5.92 -14.00 15.16
CA ASP A 107 4.86 -14.67 15.92
C ASP A 107 3.97 -13.64 16.65
N THR A 108 4.08 -12.36 16.30
CA THR A 108 3.37 -11.29 17.01
C THR A 108 3.07 -10.14 16.08
N THR A 109 1.78 -9.83 15.99
CA THR A 109 1.23 -8.71 15.25
C THR A 109 0.41 -7.85 16.21
N GLU A 110 0.48 -6.53 16.06
CA GLU A 110 -0.29 -5.59 16.87
C GLU A 110 -1.34 -4.90 15.99
N LEU A 111 -2.61 -4.92 16.43
CA LEU A 111 -3.70 -4.11 15.87
C LEU A 111 -3.91 -2.88 16.74
N THR A 112 -3.86 -1.71 16.13
CA THR A 112 -4.16 -0.42 16.77
C THR A 112 -5.13 0.40 15.93
N PHE A 113 -5.85 1.28 16.60
CA PHE A 113 -6.82 2.16 15.97
C PHE A 113 -6.48 3.64 16.19
N PRO A 114 -6.68 4.51 15.19
CA PRO A 114 -6.55 5.94 15.36
C PRO A 114 -7.77 6.55 16.06
N GLU A 115 -7.60 7.74 16.65
CA GLU A 115 -8.70 8.51 17.27
C GLU A 115 -9.90 8.74 16.31
N ASN A 116 -9.63 8.90 15.01
CA ASN A 116 -10.64 9.05 13.97
C ASN A 116 -10.73 7.79 13.11
N GLU A 117 -10.87 6.62 13.74
CA GLU A 117 -10.96 5.34 13.04
C GLU A 117 -12.15 5.23 12.09
N PHE A 118 -13.26 5.91 12.39
CA PHE A 118 -14.53 5.76 11.69
C PHE A 118 -15.03 7.09 11.12
N ASN A 119 -15.15 7.19 9.79
CA ASN A 119 -15.47 8.44 9.09
C ASN A 119 -16.59 8.28 8.08
N LEU A 120 -17.62 9.13 8.15
CA LEU A 120 -18.66 9.21 7.13
C LEU A 120 -18.07 9.65 5.78
N VAL A 121 -18.32 8.89 4.73
CA VAL A 121 -17.80 9.16 3.38
C VAL A 121 -18.87 9.48 2.35
N ASN A 122 -20.05 8.87 2.48
CA ASN A 122 -21.11 9.01 1.50
C ASN A 122 -22.49 8.89 2.15
N VAL A 123 -23.45 9.66 1.64
CA VAL A 123 -24.83 9.67 2.06
C VAL A 123 -25.75 9.60 0.83
N ASN A 124 -26.67 8.62 0.79
CA ASN A 124 -27.55 8.37 -0.37
C ASN A 124 -26.76 8.34 -1.71
N GLU A 125 -25.66 7.60 -1.74
CA GLU A 125 -24.75 7.46 -2.88
C GLU A 125 -24.02 8.75 -3.32
N LYS A 126 -24.12 9.84 -2.55
CA LYS A 126 -23.37 11.08 -2.80
C LYS A 126 -22.20 11.22 -1.83
N TYR A 127 -21.01 11.44 -2.38
CA TYR A 127 -19.82 11.68 -1.55
C TYR A 127 -19.95 13.01 -0.81
N GLU A 128 -19.67 12.94 0.49
CA GLU A 128 -19.54 14.15 1.31
C GLU A 128 -18.31 14.94 0.87
N GLN A 129 -18.29 16.26 1.06
CA GLN A 129 -17.10 17.08 0.82
C GLN A 129 -16.39 17.32 2.15
N LYS A 130 -15.59 16.35 2.59
CA LYS A 130 -14.91 16.37 3.89
C LYS A 130 -13.45 15.96 3.72
N SER A 131 -12.61 16.44 4.64
CA SER A 131 -11.25 15.95 4.82
C SER A 131 -10.98 15.66 6.29
N TRP A 132 -10.09 14.70 6.54
CA TRP A 132 -9.63 14.38 7.88
C TRP A 132 -8.20 13.81 7.81
N ASP A 133 -7.51 13.88 8.94
CA ASP A 133 -6.17 13.35 9.07
C ASP A 133 -6.16 12.14 10.01
N VAL A 134 -5.39 11.13 9.63
CA VAL A 134 -5.08 9.98 10.47
C VAL A 134 -3.59 9.97 10.76
N LYS A 135 -3.23 10.09 12.04
CA LYS A 135 -1.83 10.05 12.50
C LYS A 135 -1.41 8.60 12.78
N SER A 136 -0.18 8.25 12.46
CA SER A 136 0.33 6.88 12.60
C SER A 136 1.82 6.83 12.94
N LYS A 137 2.34 5.60 13.13
CA LYS A 137 3.79 5.37 13.26
C LYS A 137 4.52 5.75 11.96
N ALA A 138 3.92 5.52 10.79
CA ALA A 138 4.48 5.82 9.47
C ALA A 138 4.43 7.32 9.08
N GLY A 139 3.45 8.08 9.58
CA GLY A 139 3.27 9.47 9.15
C GLY A 139 1.91 10.05 9.46
N VAL A 140 1.47 10.98 8.62
CA VAL A 140 0.10 11.51 8.61
C VAL A 140 -0.54 11.17 7.27
N HIS A 141 -1.72 10.56 7.32
CA HIS A 141 -2.51 10.19 6.15
C HIS A 141 -3.66 11.19 6.00
N HIS A 142 -3.66 11.92 4.89
CA HIS A 142 -4.61 12.99 4.60
C HIS A 142 -5.70 12.44 3.69
N PHE A 143 -6.88 12.24 4.26
CA PHE A 143 -8.04 11.75 3.54
C PHE A 143 -8.91 12.90 3.07
N GLN A 144 -9.51 12.69 1.90
CA GLN A 144 -10.49 13.60 1.34
C GLN A 144 -11.54 12.84 0.55
N THR A 145 -12.81 13.15 0.81
CA THR A 145 -13.94 12.70 0.00
C THR A 145 -14.34 13.80 -1.01
N GLY A 146 -14.83 13.39 -2.17
CA GLY A 146 -15.31 14.29 -3.22
C GLY A 146 -14.60 14.08 -4.56
N PRO A 147 -14.35 15.15 -5.36
CA PRO A 147 -13.82 15.01 -6.72
C PRO A 147 -12.44 14.34 -6.76
N LEU A 148 -12.29 13.33 -7.62
CA LEU A 148 -11.02 12.61 -7.83
C LEU A 148 -9.96 13.42 -8.57
N SER A 149 -10.34 14.57 -9.14
CA SER A 149 -9.39 15.52 -9.73
C SER A 149 -8.38 16.09 -8.73
N LYS A 150 -8.61 15.87 -7.42
CA LYS A 150 -7.69 16.25 -6.35
C LYS A 150 -6.59 15.20 -6.10
N ALA A 151 -6.73 13.98 -6.63
CA ALA A 151 -5.69 12.97 -6.56
C ALA A 151 -4.54 13.33 -7.50
N THR A 152 -3.33 13.44 -6.95
CA THR A 152 -2.12 13.69 -7.74
C THR A 152 -1.66 12.45 -8.50
N ARG A 153 -2.01 11.25 -7.99
CA ARG A 153 -1.59 9.96 -8.53
C ARG A 153 -2.74 8.97 -8.50
N LEU A 154 -2.67 7.91 -9.30
CA LEU A 154 -3.74 6.90 -9.36
C LEU A 154 -3.81 6.13 -8.04
N GLU A 155 -2.67 5.84 -7.44
CA GLU A 155 -2.53 5.21 -6.14
C GLU A 155 -3.02 6.06 -4.98
N ASP A 156 -3.27 7.35 -5.16
CA ASP A 156 -3.89 8.15 -4.10
C ASP A 156 -5.42 7.89 -4.06
N ARG A 157 -6.00 7.26 -5.10
CA ARG A 157 -7.43 6.93 -5.15
C ARG A 157 -7.69 5.64 -4.38
N ILE A 158 -8.55 5.71 -3.37
CA ILE A 158 -8.95 4.55 -2.54
C ILE A 158 -10.20 3.89 -3.12
N THR A 159 -11.18 4.69 -3.52
CA THR A 159 -12.43 4.22 -4.14
C THR A 159 -13.01 5.31 -5.04
N SER A 160 -13.91 4.92 -5.95
CA SER A 160 -14.57 5.84 -6.87
C SER A 160 -16.03 5.45 -7.12
N ASN A 161 -16.88 6.42 -7.48
CA ASN A 161 -18.18 6.11 -8.07
C ASN A 161 -18.04 5.44 -9.45
N LEU A 162 -19.14 4.92 -9.98
CA LEU A 162 -19.20 4.28 -11.31
C LEU A 162 -18.76 5.18 -12.48
N LYS A 163 -18.74 6.50 -12.27
CA LYS A 163 -18.34 7.48 -13.30
C LYS A 163 -16.87 7.89 -13.17
N GLU A 164 -16.16 7.39 -12.17
CA GLU A 164 -14.78 7.77 -11.82
C GLU A 164 -14.58 9.28 -11.62
N THR A 165 -15.62 9.99 -11.17
CA THR A 165 -15.55 11.44 -10.97
C THR A 165 -15.35 11.83 -9.51
N GLU A 166 -15.87 11.02 -8.59
CA GLU A 166 -15.87 11.28 -7.15
C GLU A 166 -15.50 10.01 -6.40
N GLY A 167 -14.92 10.17 -5.21
CA GLY A 167 -14.38 9.06 -4.45
C GLY A 167 -13.72 9.48 -3.14
N ILE A 168 -12.90 8.57 -2.61
CA ILE A 168 -11.99 8.85 -1.50
C ILE A 168 -10.57 8.91 -2.07
N VAL A 169 -9.87 9.98 -1.73
CA VAL A 169 -8.46 10.18 -2.03
C VAL A 169 -7.69 10.20 -0.71
N MET A 170 -6.53 9.56 -0.69
CA MET A 170 -5.61 9.58 0.43
C MET A 170 -4.21 9.91 -0.06
N SER A 171 -3.60 10.93 0.52
CA SER A 171 -2.16 11.21 0.39
C SER A 171 -1.49 11.00 1.74
N SER A 172 -0.16 10.83 1.77
CA SER A 172 0.58 10.61 3.02
C SER A 172 1.79 11.51 3.12
N THR A 173 1.98 12.10 4.30
CA THR A 173 3.21 12.76 4.71
C THR A 173 4.01 11.79 5.59
N LEU A 174 5.02 11.15 5.02
CA LEU A 174 5.82 10.11 5.71
C LEU A 174 6.86 10.71 6.66
N LYS A 175 7.15 10.02 7.75
CA LYS A 175 8.28 10.35 8.64
C LYS A 175 9.61 9.97 8.00
N ASP A 176 10.69 10.55 8.52
CA ASP A 176 12.05 10.21 8.09
C ASP A 176 12.36 8.72 8.31
N GLY A 177 12.97 8.11 7.29
CA GLY A 177 13.34 6.68 7.30
C GLY A 177 12.19 5.70 7.06
N VAL A 178 10.94 6.17 6.96
CA VAL A 178 9.82 5.32 6.57
C VAL A 178 9.86 5.07 5.07
N ILE A 179 9.66 3.81 4.69
CA ILE A 179 9.57 3.36 3.31
C ILE A 179 8.13 2.99 3.02
N GLN A 180 7.57 3.48 1.92
CA GLN A 180 6.28 3.03 1.43
C GLN A 180 6.49 1.92 0.40
N ILE A 181 5.69 0.86 0.47
CA ILE A 181 5.59 -0.15 -0.59
C ILE A 181 4.34 0.20 -1.40
N ASP A 182 4.52 0.50 -2.69
CA ASP A 182 3.40 0.82 -3.57
C ASP A 182 2.59 -0.43 -3.98
N MET A 183 1.52 -0.22 -4.74
CA MET A 183 0.65 -1.32 -5.22
C MET A 183 1.36 -2.31 -6.14
N ASN A 184 2.53 -1.96 -6.68
CA ASN A 184 3.36 -2.81 -7.51
C ASN A 184 4.50 -3.45 -6.71
N GLY A 185 4.50 -3.31 -5.38
CA GLY A 185 5.55 -3.85 -4.52
C GLY A 185 6.84 -3.03 -4.50
N ILE A 186 6.88 -1.85 -5.13
CA ILE A 186 8.08 -1.02 -5.25
C ILE A 186 8.30 -0.22 -3.96
N TRP A 187 9.56 -0.15 -3.53
CA TRP A 187 9.95 0.60 -2.34
C TRP A 187 10.23 2.06 -2.67
N LEU A 188 9.53 2.96 -2.00
CA LEU A 188 9.58 4.40 -2.19
C LEU A 188 9.98 5.11 -0.90
N ASP A 189 10.89 6.08 -1.01
CA ASP A 189 11.25 6.95 0.10
C ASP A 189 10.18 8.03 0.36
N LYS A 190 10.38 8.85 1.40
CA LYS A 190 9.47 9.98 1.73
C LYS A 190 9.29 11.00 0.60
N GLY A 191 10.25 11.09 -0.32
CA GLY A 191 10.21 11.95 -1.50
C GLY A 191 9.61 11.26 -2.72
N ASN A 192 9.03 10.07 -2.55
CA ASN A 192 8.47 9.23 -3.59
C ASN A 192 9.51 8.76 -4.63
N ASN A 193 10.78 8.67 -4.24
CA ASN A 193 11.82 8.13 -5.09
C ASN A 193 12.03 6.65 -4.81
N LYS A 194 12.30 5.88 -5.85
CA LYS A 194 12.61 4.46 -5.74
C LYS A 194 13.90 4.25 -4.94
N ILE A 195 13.79 3.49 -3.86
CA ILE A 195 14.93 3.15 -2.98
C ILE A 195 15.99 2.41 -3.79
N GLY A 196 17.25 2.82 -3.66
CA GLY A 196 18.40 2.21 -4.32
C GLY A 196 18.70 2.73 -5.73
N MET A 197 17.73 3.34 -6.42
CA MET A 197 17.94 3.82 -7.80
C MET A 197 18.58 5.20 -7.92
N ASN A 198 18.57 5.96 -6.83
CA ASN A 198 19.31 7.22 -6.69
C ASN A 198 20.79 7.02 -6.34
N GLU A 199 21.22 5.79 -6.07
CA GLU A 199 22.62 5.50 -5.75
C GLU A 199 23.53 5.73 -6.96
N THR A 200 24.77 6.13 -6.69
CA THR A 200 25.77 6.38 -7.73
C THR A 200 26.47 5.08 -8.10
N THR A 201 26.49 4.77 -9.40
CA THR A 201 27.29 3.68 -9.93
C THR A 201 28.78 4.00 -9.89
N LYS A 202 29.60 3.02 -9.52
CA LYS A 202 31.06 3.12 -9.46
C LYS A 202 31.70 1.93 -10.16
N ALA A 203 32.93 2.12 -10.64
CA ALA A 203 33.73 1.09 -11.25
C ALA A 203 34.55 0.31 -10.21
N TYR A 204 34.68 -0.99 -10.42
CA TYR A 204 35.42 -1.92 -9.57
C TYR A 204 36.26 -2.86 -10.42
N ALA A 205 37.40 -3.29 -9.86
CA ALA A 205 38.32 -4.21 -10.52
C ALA A 205 37.80 -5.66 -10.57
N THR A 206 36.91 -6.04 -9.66
CA THR A 206 36.34 -7.40 -9.60
C THR A 206 34.85 -7.36 -9.38
N GLU A 207 34.16 -8.38 -9.88
CA GLU A 207 32.72 -8.55 -9.71
C GLU A 207 32.33 -8.65 -8.24
N ALA A 208 33.08 -9.43 -7.46
CA ALA A 208 32.83 -9.59 -6.03
C ALA A 208 32.94 -8.26 -5.27
N ALA A 209 33.90 -7.40 -5.63
CA ALA A 209 34.02 -6.07 -5.01
C ALA A 209 32.82 -5.17 -5.39
N ALA A 210 32.35 -5.24 -6.64
CA ALA A 210 31.19 -4.50 -7.09
C ALA A 210 29.91 -4.88 -6.32
N VAL A 211 29.65 -6.18 -6.17
CA VAL A 211 28.48 -6.68 -5.42
C VAL A 211 28.59 -6.34 -3.94
N ASN A 212 29.73 -6.60 -3.31
CA ASN A 212 29.92 -6.36 -1.87
C ASN A 212 29.85 -4.88 -1.50
N ALA A 213 30.15 -3.96 -2.42
CA ALA A 213 30.03 -2.53 -2.17
C ALA A 213 28.56 -2.05 -2.12
N VAL A 214 27.64 -2.79 -2.74
CA VAL A 214 26.20 -2.48 -2.77
C VAL A 214 25.43 -3.30 -1.74
N LYS A 215 25.87 -4.54 -1.50
CA LYS A 215 25.20 -5.49 -0.60
C LYS A 215 25.08 -4.92 0.82
N LYS A 216 23.87 -5.06 1.38
CA LYS A 216 23.55 -4.78 2.78
C LYS A 216 23.06 -6.06 3.46
N ASP A 217 23.21 -6.15 4.77
CA ASP A 217 22.77 -7.33 5.53
C ASP A 217 21.26 -7.57 5.40
N GLU A 218 20.46 -6.49 5.34
CA GLU A 218 19.00 -6.53 5.16
C GLU A 218 18.54 -7.09 3.81
N PHE A 219 19.44 -7.31 2.85
CA PHE A 219 19.09 -7.95 1.57
C PHE A 219 18.83 -9.44 1.74
N GLY A 220 19.31 -10.04 2.83
CA GLY A 220 19.12 -11.45 3.13
C GLY A 220 20.00 -12.37 2.29
N GLN A 221 19.46 -13.54 1.96
CA GLN A 221 20.19 -14.61 1.29
C GLN A 221 20.23 -14.38 -0.22
N GLN A 222 21.39 -14.58 -0.84
CA GLN A 222 21.47 -14.63 -2.30
C GLN A 222 20.84 -15.92 -2.82
N ILE A 223 19.84 -15.80 -3.70
CA ILE A 223 19.12 -16.93 -4.29
C ILE A 223 19.60 -17.28 -5.70
N GLY A 224 20.28 -16.37 -6.38
CA GLY A 224 20.85 -16.65 -7.69
C GLY A 224 21.49 -15.44 -8.37
N VAL A 225 21.98 -15.69 -9.59
CA VAL A 225 22.51 -14.66 -10.48
C VAL A 225 21.94 -14.88 -11.88
N LEU A 226 21.23 -13.90 -12.42
CA LEU A 226 20.79 -13.90 -13.81
C LEU A 226 21.88 -13.26 -14.65
N LYS A 227 22.47 -14.02 -15.57
CA LYS A 227 23.57 -13.55 -16.42
C LYS A 227 23.06 -13.21 -17.81
N THR A 228 23.48 -12.06 -18.32
CA THR A 228 23.18 -11.58 -19.67
C THR A 228 24.48 -11.25 -20.39
N GLU A 229 24.45 -10.78 -21.63
CA GLU A 229 25.67 -10.47 -22.37
C GLU A 229 26.50 -9.37 -21.70
N HIS A 230 25.82 -8.34 -21.19
CA HIS A 230 26.48 -7.14 -20.65
C HIS A 230 26.26 -6.91 -19.15
N MET A 231 25.37 -7.66 -18.52
CA MET A 231 24.98 -7.47 -17.13
C MET A 231 24.78 -8.78 -16.39
N ASN A 232 25.16 -8.78 -15.11
CA ASN A 232 24.82 -9.83 -14.16
C ASN A 232 23.92 -9.23 -13.09
N PHE A 233 22.81 -9.90 -12.80
CA PHE A 233 21.81 -9.45 -11.82
C PHE A 233 21.84 -10.39 -10.63
N TYR A 234 22.35 -9.91 -9.50
CA TYR A 234 22.45 -10.67 -8.26
C TYR A 234 21.14 -10.53 -7.50
N VAL A 235 20.46 -11.64 -7.26
CA VAL A 235 19.14 -11.65 -6.65
C VAL A 235 19.25 -12.15 -5.21
N PHE A 236 18.73 -11.36 -4.28
CA PHE A 236 18.66 -11.65 -2.86
C PHE A 236 17.21 -11.70 -2.40
N LYS A 237 16.97 -12.48 -1.35
CA LYS A 237 15.67 -12.72 -0.75
C LYS A 237 15.77 -12.57 0.76
N ASN A 238 14.80 -11.88 1.32
CA ASN A 238 14.59 -11.78 2.75
C ASN A 238 13.09 -11.97 3.06
N ILE A 239 12.76 -12.79 4.04
CA ILE A 239 11.36 -13.02 4.45
C ILE A 239 11.19 -12.43 5.85
N VAL A 240 10.18 -11.58 6.01
CA VAL A 240 9.82 -10.96 7.28
C VAL A 240 8.33 -11.20 7.52
N SER A 241 8.00 -12.16 8.38
CA SER A 241 6.61 -12.61 8.57
C SER A 241 6.01 -13.02 7.21
N ILE A 242 4.84 -12.50 6.85
CA ILE A 242 4.16 -12.71 5.56
C ILE A 242 4.74 -11.88 4.41
N TYR A 243 5.73 -11.00 4.64
CA TYR A 243 6.29 -10.15 3.60
C TYR A 243 7.55 -10.78 3.00
N HIS A 244 7.52 -10.93 1.68
CA HIS A 244 8.60 -11.52 0.91
C HIS A 244 9.32 -10.42 0.13
N GLU A 245 10.57 -10.14 0.53
CA GLU A 245 11.40 -9.09 -0.04
C GLU A 245 12.39 -9.68 -1.04
N TYR A 246 12.50 -9.03 -2.20
CA TYR A 246 13.54 -9.30 -3.17
C TYR A 246 14.40 -8.06 -3.41
N THR A 247 15.70 -8.27 -3.51
CA THR A 247 16.65 -7.26 -3.96
C THR A 247 17.36 -7.72 -5.20
N VAL A 248 17.48 -6.86 -6.21
CA VAL A 248 18.27 -7.14 -7.41
C VAL A 248 19.39 -6.12 -7.50
N ILE A 249 20.64 -6.58 -7.49
CA ILE A 249 21.82 -5.74 -7.74
C ILE A 249 22.26 -5.95 -9.19
N PRO A 250 22.01 -4.99 -10.09
CA PRO A 250 22.57 -4.99 -11.43
C PRO A 250 24.07 -4.66 -11.40
N VAL A 251 24.88 -5.51 -12.02
CA VAL A 251 26.32 -5.31 -12.22
C VAL A 251 26.61 -5.34 -13.71
N ARG A 252 27.10 -4.23 -14.25
CA ARG A 252 27.48 -4.15 -15.67
C ARG A 252 28.95 -4.49 -15.87
N LEU A 253 29.25 -5.30 -16.88
CA LEU A 253 30.61 -5.54 -17.36
C LEU A 253 30.89 -4.64 -18.57
N LYS A 254 31.89 -3.75 -18.46
CA LYS A 254 32.33 -2.89 -19.57
C LYS A 254 33.82 -2.59 -19.44
N ASP A 255 34.56 -2.65 -20.54
CA ASP A 255 35.99 -2.30 -20.61
C ASP A 255 36.84 -3.02 -19.54
N ASN A 256 36.55 -4.31 -19.29
CA ASN A 256 37.16 -5.13 -18.23
C ASN A 256 36.99 -4.59 -16.80
N GLN A 257 35.98 -3.75 -16.57
CA GLN A 257 35.59 -3.25 -15.26
C GLN A 257 34.14 -3.62 -14.94
N TYR A 258 33.84 -3.70 -13.65
CA TYR A 258 32.51 -4.00 -13.13
C TYR A 258 31.90 -2.73 -12.57
N TYR A 259 30.70 -2.40 -12.99
CA TYR A 259 29.99 -1.19 -12.58
C TYR A 259 28.76 -1.57 -11.76
N ALA A 260 28.71 -1.10 -10.51
CA ALA A 260 27.60 -1.33 -9.59
C ALA A 260 27.39 -0.14 -8.65
N GLY A 261 26.20 -0.02 -8.08
CA GLY A 261 25.86 1.04 -7.13
C GLY A 261 24.37 1.05 -6.85
N LYS A 262 23.59 1.04 -7.94
CA LYS A 262 22.14 0.94 -7.90
C LYS A 262 21.66 -0.46 -7.53
N TYR A 263 20.47 -0.54 -6.97
CA TYR A 263 19.77 -1.78 -6.66
C TYR A 263 18.25 -1.57 -6.66
N GLU A 264 17.53 -2.65 -6.88
CA GLU A 264 16.07 -2.69 -6.95
C GLU A 264 15.52 -3.40 -5.73
N ARG A 265 14.45 -2.87 -5.13
CA ARG A 265 13.74 -3.51 -4.03
C ARG A 265 12.28 -3.74 -4.42
N PHE A 266 11.81 -4.95 -4.15
CA PHE A 266 10.44 -5.37 -4.40
C PHE A 266 9.92 -6.15 -3.19
N THR A 267 8.65 -5.99 -2.86
CA THR A 267 7.98 -6.76 -1.81
C THR A 267 6.56 -7.10 -2.21
N TYR A 268 6.15 -8.30 -1.84
CA TYR A 268 4.74 -8.71 -1.88
C TYR A 268 4.37 -9.39 -0.57
N MET A 269 3.08 -9.45 -0.29
CA MET A 269 2.53 -10.16 0.85
C MET A 269 2.16 -11.59 0.41
N ALA A 270 2.52 -12.59 1.21
CA ALA A 270 2.16 -13.98 0.94
C ALA A 270 0.63 -14.12 0.88
N GLY A 271 0.14 -14.89 -0.09
CA GLY A 271 -1.30 -15.06 -0.34
C GLY A 271 -1.87 -14.16 -1.45
N ASP A 272 -1.19 -13.06 -1.80
CA ASP A 272 -1.59 -12.23 -2.94
C ASP A 272 -1.24 -12.89 -4.28
N GLU A 273 -1.86 -12.45 -5.38
CA GLU A 273 -1.35 -12.71 -6.74
C GLU A 273 -0.62 -11.46 -7.23
N THR A 274 0.71 -11.52 -7.33
CA THR A 274 1.50 -10.37 -7.82
C THR A 274 2.14 -10.65 -9.17
N THR A 275 1.99 -9.70 -10.09
CA THR A 275 2.74 -9.60 -11.36
C THR A 275 3.17 -8.15 -11.58
N THR A 276 4.48 -7.93 -11.64
CA THR A 276 5.07 -6.59 -11.77
C THR A 276 6.19 -6.59 -12.79
N GLU A 277 6.13 -5.66 -13.75
CA GLU A 277 7.20 -5.36 -14.69
C GLU A 277 7.79 -3.98 -14.35
N LEU A 278 9.12 -3.90 -14.29
CA LEU A 278 9.87 -2.67 -14.04
C LEU A 278 10.87 -2.46 -15.18
N GLU A 279 10.96 -1.27 -15.75
CA GLU A 279 12.00 -0.92 -16.74
C GLU A 279 12.95 0.12 -16.15
N GLU A 280 14.25 -0.17 -16.18
CA GLU A 280 15.27 0.61 -15.49
C GLU A 280 16.56 0.70 -16.29
N GLN A 281 17.44 1.63 -15.90
CA GLN A 281 18.69 1.88 -16.62
C GLN A 281 19.90 2.00 -15.68
N VAL A 282 20.95 1.24 -16.00
CA VAL A 282 22.25 1.30 -15.34
C VAL A 282 23.34 1.49 -16.39
N GLU A 283 24.12 2.57 -16.23
CA GLU A 283 25.25 2.89 -17.12
C GLU A 283 24.87 2.92 -18.61
N GLY A 284 23.68 3.39 -18.96
CA GLY A 284 23.23 3.44 -20.35
C GLY A 284 22.67 2.13 -20.91
N VAL A 285 22.64 1.04 -20.13
CA VAL A 285 21.97 -0.21 -20.49
C VAL A 285 20.60 -0.26 -19.84
N THR A 286 19.56 -0.41 -20.65
CA THR A 286 18.17 -0.55 -20.18
C THR A 286 17.84 -2.03 -19.99
N TYR A 287 17.23 -2.37 -18.85
CA TYR A 287 16.73 -3.70 -18.56
C TYR A 287 15.31 -3.65 -18.03
N LYS A 288 14.61 -4.79 -18.13
CA LYS A 288 13.30 -5.03 -17.54
C LYS A 288 13.39 -6.15 -16.52
N LEU A 289 12.86 -5.91 -15.33
CA LEU A 289 12.65 -6.95 -14.31
C LEU A 289 11.18 -7.34 -14.29
N ASN A 290 10.94 -8.64 -14.18
CA ASN A 290 9.61 -9.21 -14.08
C ASN A 290 9.53 -10.06 -12.81
N PHE A 291 8.63 -9.71 -11.91
CA PHE A 291 8.27 -10.49 -10.73
C PHE A 291 6.89 -11.10 -10.98
N GLN A 292 6.78 -12.43 -10.89
CA GLN A 292 5.51 -13.13 -11.12
C GLN A 292 5.34 -14.32 -10.18
N GLN A 293 4.35 -14.26 -9.30
CA GLN A 293 4.09 -15.30 -8.29
C GLN A 293 3.29 -16.50 -8.80
N ASN A 294 2.47 -16.33 -9.84
CA ASN A 294 1.73 -17.45 -10.40
C ASN A 294 2.61 -18.19 -11.43
N LEU A 295 3.41 -19.15 -10.95
CA LEU A 295 4.36 -19.92 -11.77
C LEU A 295 3.70 -20.71 -12.91
N GLU A 296 2.44 -21.13 -12.75
CA GLU A 296 1.71 -21.88 -13.78
C GLU A 296 1.34 -20.99 -14.97
N LYS A 297 1.01 -19.72 -14.70
CA LYS A 297 0.73 -18.69 -15.71
C LYS A 297 1.97 -17.89 -16.09
N ALA A 298 3.15 -18.25 -15.54
CA ALA A 298 4.35 -17.48 -15.74
C ALA A 298 4.83 -17.55 -17.17
N LYS A 299 5.01 -16.36 -17.77
CA LYS A 299 5.68 -16.26 -19.07
C LYS A 299 7.10 -16.82 -18.91
N GLN A 300 7.53 -17.63 -19.87
CA GLN A 300 8.88 -18.16 -19.87
C GLN A 300 9.84 -17.08 -20.37
N TYR A 301 10.90 -16.85 -19.62
CA TYR A 301 12.00 -15.96 -19.98
C TYR A 301 13.30 -16.76 -20.03
N ARG A 302 14.21 -16.36 -20.93
CA ARG A 302 15.53 -16.98 -21.06
C ARG A 302 16.34 -16.87 -19.77
N ASN A 303 16.35 -15.69 -19.16
CA ASN A 303 17.07 -15.41 -17.93
C ASN A 303 16.06 -15.26 -16.79
N GLN A 304 15.84 -16.35 -16.04
CA GLN A 304 14.91 -16.38 -14.91
C GLN A 304 15.41 -17.26 -13.76
N ILE A 305 15.01 -16.89 -12.55
CA ILE A 305 15.09 -17.70 -11.33
C ILE A 305 13.66 -18.00 -10.91
N LYS A 306 13.42 -19.24 -10.48
CA LYS A 306 12.19 -19.65 -9.82
C LYS A 306 12.54 -20.02 -8.39
N GLU A 307 11.96 -19.32 -7.44
CA GLU A 307 12.23 -19.46 -6.01
C GLU A 307 10.89 -19.46 -5.27
N ASP A 308 10.57 -20.56 -4.59
CA ASP A 308 9.25 -20.84 -4.03
C ASP A 308 8.12 -20.65 -5.06
N GLN A 309 7.27 -19.65 -4.85
CA GLN A 309 6.21 -19.26 -5.75
C GLN A 309 6.62 -18.11 -6.67
N MET A 310 7.78 -17.47 -6.51
CA MET A 310 8.15 -16.31 -7.31
C MET A 310 9.03 -16.71 -8.50
N GLN A 311 8.65 -16.26 -9.70
CA GLN A 311 9.55 -16.14 -10.83
C GLN A 311 10.11 -14.73 -10.88
N ILE A 312 11.43 -14.62 -10.96
CA ILE A 312 12.14 -13.36 -11.17
C ILE A 312 12.89 -13.49 -12.49
N ALA A 313 12.54 -12.67 -13.45
CA ALA A 313 13.14 -12.69 -14.78
C ALA A 313 13.69 -11.33 -15.18
N VAL A 314 14.70 -11.36 -16.05
CA VAL A 314 15.32 -10.15 -16.59
C VAL A 314 15.41 -10.20 -18.11
N GLN A 315 15.16 -9.05 -18.74
CA GLN A 315 15.40 -8.84 -20.17
C GLN A 315 16.24 -7.59 -20.34
N VAL A 316 17.33 -7.66 -21.10
CA VAL A 316 18.18 -6.51 -21.39
C VAL A 316 17.90 -6.03 -22.80
N ARG A 317 17.57 -4.75 -22.96
CA ARG A 317 17.17 -4.19 -24.26
C ARG A 317 18.33 -4.28 -25.24
N GLY A 318 18.07 -4.86 -26.41
CA GLY A 318 19.07 -5.04 -27.47
C GLY A 318 19.82 -6.36 -27.40
N GLU A 319 19.64 -7.14 -26.35
CA GLU A 319 19.98 -8.57 -26.36
C GLU A 319 18.77 -9.31 -26.96
N ASP A 320 18.99 -10.13 -28.00
CA ASP A 320 17.92 -10.81 -28.74
C ASP A 320 17.02 -11.62 -27.78
N ASP A 321 15.74 -11.23 -27.70
CA ASP A 321 14.65 -12.02 -27.11
C ASP A 321 14.35 -13.20 -28.06
N GLY A 322 15.31 -14.11 -28.20
CA GLY A 322 15.19 -15.32 -29.01
C GLY A 322 13.94 -16.11 -28.59
N LYS A 323 13.04 -16.34 -29.56
CA LYS A 323 11.89 -17.23 -29.43
C LYS A 323 12.26 -18.65 -29.03
#